data_AF-A0A1M4RXG2-F1
#
_entry.id   AF-A0A1M4RXG2-F1
#
_cell.length_a   1.000
_cell.length_b   1.000
_cell.length_c   1.000
_cell.angle_alpha   90.00
_cell.angle_beta   90.00
_cell.angle_gamma   90.00
#
_symmetry.space_group_name_H-M   'P 1'
#
loop_
_entity.id
_entity.type
_entity.pdbx_description
1 polymer ?
#
loop_
_entity_poly.entity_id
_entity_poly.type
_entity_poly.pdbx_seq_one_letter_code
_entity_poly.pdbx_strand_id
1 'polypeptide(L)'
;MKIVAVCACTAGIAHTYMAQEAIEQECAKRGIECKVETQGGMGIDNEIEQDEVDEADVAILAVAVGIEMEERFDEKRDAGRLLEVDPSVAIKKTPDLIEEAVALAG
;
A
#
# COMPACT_ATOMS: atom_id res chain seq x y z
N MET A 1 11.51 4.13 -9.27
CA MET A 1 10.46 4.50 -8.32
C MET A 1 10.01 3.25 -7.62
N LYS A 2 9.96 3.28 -6.29
CA LYS A 2 9.58 2.16 -5.42
C LYS A 2 8.39 2.56 -4.55
N ILE A 3 7.33 1.76 -4.58
CA ILE A 3 6.13 1.95 -3.75
C ILE A 3 5.97 0.74 -2.84
N VAL A 4 5.74 0.99 -1.55
CA VAL A 4 5.29 -0.04 -0.62
C VAL A 4 3.83 0.18 -0.28
N ALA A 5 3.05 -0.90 -0.12
CA ALA A 5 1.65 -0.77 0.26
C ALA A 5 1.23 -1.82 1.30
N VAL A 6 0.30 -1.45 2.19
CA VAL A 6 -0.36 -2.38 3.11
C VAL A 6 -1.84 -2.43 2.78
N CYS A 7 -2.38 -3.64 2.61
CA CYS A 7 -3.80 -3.86 2.41
C CYS A 7 -4.42 -4.58 3.62
N ALA A 8 -5.48 -4.02 4.20
CA ALA A 8 -6.21 -4.66 5.30
C ALA A 8 -7.69 -4.26 5.32
N CYS A 9 -8.61 -5.24 5.27
CA CYS A 9 -10.05 -4.95 5.20
C CYS A 9 -10.87 -5.77 6.20
N THR A 10 -11.73 -5.11 6.97
CA THR A 10 -12.75 -5.76 7.83
C THR A 10 -13.77 -6.58 7.05
N ALA A 11 -14.00 -6.25 5.76
CA ALA A 11 -14.98 -6.95 4.92
C ALA A 11 -14.55 -8.39 4.59
N GLY A 12 -13.28 -8.72 4.80
CA GLY A 12 -12.73 -10.07 4.66
C GLY A 12 -11.54 -10.14 3.70
N ILE A 13 -10.92 -11.32 3.69
CA ILE A 13 -9.70 -11.63 2.92
C ILE A 13 -9.81 -11.30 1.42
N ALA A 14 -10.98 -11.46 0.81
CA ALA A 14 -11.16 -11.19 -0.61
C ALA A 14 -10.86 -9.74 -0.97
N HIS A 15 -11.34 -8.77 -0.18
CA HIS A 15 -11.08 -7.35 -0.45
C HIS A 15 -9.60 -7.00 -0.24
N THR A 16 -8.96 -7.61 0.77
CA THR A 16 -7.52 -7.42 1.01
C THR A 16 -6.70 -7.86 -0.21
N TYR A 17 -6.90 -9.08 -0.69
CA TYR A 17 -6.17 -9.61 -1.85
C TYR A 17 -6.53 -8.93 -3.17
N MET A 18 -7.79 -8.51 -3.36
CA MET A 18 -8.16 -7.71 -4.55
C MET A 18 -7.48 -6.34 -4.57
N ALA A 19 -7.34 -5.69 -3.41
CA ALA A 19 -6.60 -4.43 -3.32
C ALA A 19 -5.11 -4.64 -3.63
N GLN A 20 -4.51 -5.70 -3.08
CA GLN A 20 -3.13 -6.10 -3.39
C GLN A 20 -2.94 -6.31 -4.89
N GLU A 21 -3.71 -7.21 -5.51
CA GLU A 21 -3.57 -7.54 -6.93
C GLU A 21 -3.75 -6.31 -7.81
N ALA A 22 -4.73 -5.44 -7.50
CA ALA A 22 -4.95 -4.22 -8.26
C ALA A 22 -3.71 -3.31 -8.23
N ILE A 23 -3.16 -3.04 -7.04
CA ILE A 23 -1.98 -2.19 -6.85
C ILE A 23 -0.78 -2.79 -7.60
N GLU A 24 -0.48 -4.08 -7.40
CA GLU A 24 0.65 -4.76 -8.04
C GLU A 24 0.55 -4.73 -9.56
N GLN A 25 -0.64 -5.02 -10.11
CA GLN A 25 -0.85 -4.98 -11.56
C GLN A 25 -0.67 -3.58 -12.14
N GLU A 26 -1.17 -2.55 -11.46
CA GLU A 26 -1.06 -1.18 -11.95
C GLU A 26 0.39 -0.66 -11.88
N CYS A 27 1.10 -0.96 -10.79
CA CYS A 27 2.54 -0.67 -10.66
C CYS A 27 3.34 -1.39 -11.76
N ALA A 28 3.08 -2.68 -11.99
CA ALA A 28 3.74 -3.46 -13.03
C ALA A 28 3.49 -2.89 -14.44
N LYS A 29 2.25 -2.47 -14.75
CA LYS A 29 1.94 -1.80 -16.04
C LYS A 29 2.74 -0.51 -16.25
N ARG A 30 3.04 0.21 -15.17
CA ARG A 30 3.79 1.48 -15.18
C ARG A 30 5.30 1.29 -15.04
N GLY A 31 5.77 0.07 -14.86
CA GLY A 31 7.19 -0.22 -14.59
C GLY A 31 7.67 0.32 -13.23
N ILE A 32 6.76 0.46 -12.27
CA ILE A 32 7.06 0.89 -10.89
C ILE A 32 7.33 -0.36 -10.06
N GLU A 33 8.43 -0.34 -9.30
CA GLU A 33 8.71 -1.40 -8.34
C GLU A 33 7.73 -1.31 -7.19
N CYS A 34 7.09 -2.43 -6.84
CA CYS A 34 6.07 -2.44 -5.83
C CYS A 34 6.16 -3.69 -4.96
N LYS A 35 6.03 -3.50 -3.64
CA LYS A 35 5.80 -4.57 -2.68
C LYS A 35 4.52 -4.28 -1.91
N VAL A 36 3.65 -5.27 -1.81
CA VAL A 36 2.38 -5.13 -1.10
C VAL A 36 2.27 -6.20 -0.01
N GLU A 37 2.18 -5.73 1.23
CA GLU A 37 1.87 -6.52 2.41
C GLU A 37 0.35 -6.64 2.56
N THR A 38 -0.12 -7.80 2.99
CA THR A 38 -1.53 -7.99 3.37
C THR A 38 -1.63 -8.36 4.83
N GLN A 39 -2.60 -7.74 5.53
CA GLN A 39 -2.91 -8.08 6.90
C GLN A 39 -4.39 -8.46 7.03
N GLY A 40 -4.67 -9.60 7.67
CA GLY A 40 -6.03 -10.07 7.87
C GLY A 40 -6.14 -11.24 8.85
N GLY A 41 -7.26 -11.94 8.82
CA GLY A 41 -7.54 -13.04 9.76
C GLY A 41 -6.59 -14.25 9.65
N MET A 42 -5.76 -14.32 8.60
CA MET A 42 -4.72 -15.35 8.44
C MET A 42 -3.34 -14.90 8.93
N GLY A 43 -3.21 -13.66 9.42
CA GLY A 43 -1.94 -13.04 9.79
C GLY A 43 -1.46 -12.03 8.75
N ILE A 44 -0.15 -11.81 8.74
CA ILE A 44 0.57 -10.94 7.81
C ILE A 44 1.17 -11.81 6.71
N ASP A 45 1.03 -11.39 5.46
CA ASP A 45 1.64 -12.04 4.29
C ASP A 45 2.39 -11.00 3.46
N ASN A 46 3.53 -11.42 2.90
CA ASN A 46 4.51 -10.56 2.23
C ASN A 46 4.93 -9.33 3.06
N GLU A 47 5.25 -9.57 4.34
CA GLU A 47 5.65 -8.54 5.31
C GLU A 47 6.72 -7.61 4.74
N ILE A 48 6.48 -6.29 4.85
CA ILE A 48 7.37 -5.21 4.44
C ILE A 48 8.28 -4.86 5.60
N GLU A 49 9.57 -5.06 5.46
CA GLU A 49 10.56 -4.71 6.48
C GLU A 49 10.83 -3.20 6.50
N GLN A 50 11.40 -2.69 7.61
CA GLN A 50 11.68 -1.24 7.76
C GLN A 50 12.60 -0.70 6.66
N ASP A 51 13.62 -1.44 6.29
CA ASP A 51 14.56 -1.05 5.21
C ASP A 51 13.85 -0.90 3.86
N GLU A 52 12.84 -1.73 3.59
CA GLU A 52 12.02 -1.61 2.39
C GLU A 52 11.14 -0.36 2.41
N VAL A 53 10.64 0.04 3.58
CA VAL A 53 9.93 1.32 3.75
C VAL A 53 10.90 2.48 3.53
N ASP A 54 12.08 2.43 4.12
CA ASP A 54 13.09 3.50 4.01
C ASP A 54 13.48 3.73 2.55
N GLU A 55 13.72 2.66 1.80
CA GLU A 55 14.03 2.67 0.36
C GLU A 55 12.86 3.12 -0.53
N ALA A 56 11.61 3.00 -0.06
CA ALA A 56 10.45 3.36 -0.87
C ALA A 56 10.32 4.87 -1.06
N ASP A 57 9.90 5.30 -2.24
CA ASP A 57 9.62 6.70 -2.50
C ASP A 57 8.32 7.13 -1.80
N VAL A 58 7.29 6.26 -1.83
CA VAL A 58 5.95 6.50 -1.28
C VAL A 58 5.38 5.24 -0.64
N ALA A 59 4.62 5.41 0.43
CA ALA A 59 3.84 4.36 1.08
C ALA A 59 2.34 4.52 0.83
N ILE A 60 1.62 3.43 0.62
CA ILE A 60 0.15 3.41 0.47
C ILE A 60 -0.46 2.50 1.53
N LEU A 61 -1.28 3.05 2.42
CA LEU A 61 -2.07 2.29 3.38
C LEU A 61 -3.51 2.16 2.85
N ALA A 62 -3.80 1.05 2.18
CA ALA A 62 -5.14 0.69 1.73
C ALA A 62 -5.85 -0.12 2.84
N VAL A 63 -6.28 0.57 3.90
CA VAL A 63 -6.70 -0.06 5.15
C VAL A 63 -8.07 0.42 5.63
N ALA A 64 -8.88 -0.49 6.18
CA ALA A 64 -10.16 -0.21 6.83
C ALA A 64 -10.19 -0.68 8.30
N VAL A 65 -9.02 -1.01 8.84
CA VAL A 65 -8.74 -1.44 10.22
C VAL A 65 -7.34 -0.99 10.59
N GLY A 66 -7.05 -0.91 11.90
CA GLY A 66 -5.67 -0.77 12.36
C GLY A 66 -4.83 -1.97 11.89
N ILE A 67 -3.57 -1.69 11.55
CA ILE A 67 -2.58 -2.67 11.10
C ILE A 67 -1.48 -2.81 12.14
N GLU A 68 -0.83 -3.96 12.16
CA GLU A 68 0.38 -4.20 12.95
C GLU A 68 1.56 -3.45 12.33
N MET A 69 2.48 -2.97 13.17
CA MET A 69 3.72 -2.30 12.77
C MET A 69 3.51 -1.06 11.87
N GLU A 70 2.42 -0.32 12.12
CA GLU A 70 2.11 0.91 11.39
C GLU A 70 3.19 1.98 11.59
N GLU A 71 3.88 1.99 12.74
CA GLU A 71 4.93 2.94 13.08
C GLU A 71 6.09 2.95 12.09
N ARG A 72 6.28 1.87 11.30
CA ARG A 72 7.31 1.80 10.26
C ARG A 72 7.14 2.88 9.19
N PHE A 73 5.91 3.39 9.04
CA PHE A 73 5.53 4.36 8.01
C PHE A 73 5.48 5.81 8.53
N ASP A 74 5.79 6.07 9.81
CA ASP A 74 5.69 7.40 10.42
C ASP A 74 6.57 8.44 9.71
N GLU A 75 7.81 8.08 9.34
CA GLU A 75 8.68 9.01 8.62
C GLU A 75 8.14 9.37 7.22
N LYS A 76 7.50 8.42 6.52
CA LYS A 76 6.84 8.70 5.24
C LYS A 76 5.61 9.58 5.44
N ARG A 77 4.87 9.38 6.52
CA ARG A 77 3.72 10.20 6.90
C ARG A 77 4.14 11.64 7.17
N ASP A 78 5.17 11.84 7.99
CA ASP A 78 5.71 13.16 8.35
C ASP A 78 6.32 13.89 7.14
N ALA A 79 6.91 13.15 6.20
CA ALA A 79 7.42 13.69 4.94
C ALA A 79 6.33 14.01 3.90
N GLY A 80 5.05 13.69 4.18
CA GLY A 80 3.95 13.87 3.22
C GLY A 80 3.99 12.89 2.04
N ARG A 81 4.62 11.73 2.21
CA ARG A 81 4.82 10.67 1.20
C ARG A 81 4.03 9.40 1.53
N LEU A 82 2.89 9.56 2.19
CA LEU A 82 2.00 8.48 2.55
C LEU A 82 0.58 8.81 2.09
N LEU A 83 -0.04 7.85 1.39
CA LEU A 83 -1.45 7.89 1.04
C LEU A 83 -2.22 6.86 1.86
N GLU A 84 -3.33 7.26 2.46
CA GLU A 84 -4.18 6.37 3.25
C GLU A 84 -5.60 6.39 2.67
N VAL A 85 -6.10 5.22 2.29
CA VAL A 85 -7.39 5.06 1.62
C VAL A 85 -8.13 3.79 2.07
N ASP A 86 -9.45 3.75 1.89
CA ASP A 86 -10.21 2.51 2.05
C ASP A 86 -9.81 1.49 0.95
N PRO A 87 -9.70 0.18 1.25
CA PRO A 87 -9.40 -0.86 0.25
C PRO A 87 -10.32 -0.82 -0.98
N SER A 88 -11.59 -0.43 -0.80
CA SER A 88 -12.55 -0.30 -1.91
C SER A 88 -12.16 0.79 -2.90
N VAL A 89 -11.47 1.85 -2.44
CA VAL A 89 -10.91 2.89 -3.31
C VAL A 89 -9.70 2.34 -4.05
N ALA A 90 -8.80 1.63 -3.37
CA ALA A 90 -7.65 0.99 -3.98
C ALA A 90 -8.04 -0.02 -5.08
N ILE A 91 -9.19 -0.68 -4.96
CA ILE A 91 -9.74 -1.60 -6.00
C ILE A 91 -10.37 -0.83 -7.17
N LYS A 92 -11.17 0.22 -6.89
CA LYS A 92 -11.99 0.88 -7.92
C LYS A 92 -11.26 1.99 -8.68
N LYS A 93 -10.28 2.62 -8.02
CA LYS A 93 -9.57 3.82 -8.48
C LYS A 93 -8.06 3.63 -8.43
N THR A 94 -7.59 2.41 -8.61
CA THR A 94 -6.15 2.10 -8.58
C THR A 94 -5.33 2.99 -9.51
N PRO A 95 -5.74 3.24 -10.77
CA PRO A 95 -4.95 4.09 -11.65
C PRO A 95 -4.76 5.52 -11.11
N ASP A 96 -5.81 6.10 -10.54
CA ASP A 96 -5.76 7.44 -9.94
C ASP A 96 -4.89 7.43 -8.68
N LEU A 97 -5.03 6.41 -7.83
CA LEU A 97 -4.25 6.25 -6.60
C LEU A 97 -2.75 6.14 -6.88
N ILE A 98 -2.36 5.34 -7.88
CA ILE A 98 -0.95 5.20 -8.27
C ILE A 98 -0.44 6.49 -8.94
N GLU A 99 -1.29 7.22 -9.67
CA GLU A 99 -0.91 8.54 -10.20
C GLU A 99 -0.64 9.56 -9.09
N GLU A 100 -1.49 9.60 -8.06
CA GLU A 100 -1.29 10.45 -6.89
C GLU A 100 -0.01 10.06 -6.13
N ALA A 101 0.24 8.77 -5.95
CA ALA A 101 1.48 8.28 -5.35
C ALA A 101 2.72 8.71 -6.16
N VAL A 102 2.65 8.64 -7.50
CA VAL A 102 3.73 9.12 -8.38
C VAL A 102 3.98 10.62 -8.20
N ALA A 103 2.92 11.41 -8.04
CA ALA A 103 3.03 12.85 -7.84
C ALA A 103 3.70 13.25 -6.51
N LEU A 104 3.55 12.43 -5.45
CA LEU A 104 4.19 12.68 -4.14
C LEU A 104 5.69 12.36 -4.09
N ALA A 105 6.21 11.55 -5.03
CA ALA A 105 7.63 11.21 -5.08
C ALA A 105 8.49 12.28 -5.77
N GLY A 106 7.88 13.21 -6.52
CA GLY A 106 8.56 14.31 -7.24
C GLY A 106 8.87 15.52 -6.39
#